data_AF-A0A1M5WV02-F1
#
_entry.id   AF-A0A1M5WV02-F1
#
_cell.length_a   1.000
_cell.length_b   1.000
_cell.length_c   1.000
_cell.angle_alpha   90.00
_cell.angle_beta   90.00
_cell.angle_gamma   90.00
#
_symmetry.space_group_name_H-M   'P 1'
#
loop_
_entity.id
_entity.type
_entity.pdbx_description
1 polymer ?
#
loop_
_entity_poly.entity_id
_entity_poly.type
_entity_poly.pdbx_seq_one_letter_code
_entity_poly.pdbx_strand_id
1 'polypeptide(L)' 'MTDMLYEKQGSYLQGKEEGADAKNKELAKGFRDDGIPLEIISKRTGLTPEEIRAL' A
#
# COMPACT_ATOMS: atom_id res chain seq x y z
N MET A 1 -18.57 -10.65 -28.71
CA MET A 1 -18.57 -11.28 -27.37
C MET A 1 -17.19 -11.14 -26.74
N THR A 2 -16.70 -9.91 -26.53
CA THR A 2 -15.30 -9.69 -26.09
C THR A 2 -15.16 -8.64 -24.98
N ASP A 3 -16.22 -7.90 -24.63
CA ASP A 3 -16.12 -6.80 -23.65
C ASP A 3 -16.25 -7.21 -22.17
N MET A 4 -16.77 -8.40 -21.86
CA MET A 4 -16.97 -8.80 -20.45
C MET A 4 -15.67 -9.17 -19.71
N LEU A 5 -14.58 -9.44 -20.42
CA LEU A 5 -13.31 -9.87 -19.82
C LEU A 5 -12.42 -8.70 -19.37
N TYR A 6 -12.55 -7.51 -19.98
CA TYR A 6 -11.70 -6.35 -19.68
C TYR A 6 -12.11 -5.63 -18.39
N GLU A 7 -13.41 -5.41 -18.19
CA GLU A 7 -13.94 -4.71 -17.01
C GLU A 7 -13.65 -5.47 -15.70
N LYS A 8 -13.69 -6.81 -15.76
CA LYS A 8 -13.47 -7.67 -14.58
C LYS A 8 -12.01 -7.68 -14.12
N GLN A 9 -11.05 -7.50 -15.03
CA GLN A 9 -9.63 -7.37 -14.66
C GLN A 9 -9.33 -6.00 -14.04
N GLY A 10 -9.90 -4.92 -14.58
CA GLY A 10 -9.72 -3.57 -14.03
C GLY A 10 -10.17 -3.44 -12.57
N SER A 11 -11.39 -3.91 -12.26
CA SER A 11 -11.90 -3.86 -10.88
C SER A 11 -11.11 -4.74 -9.89
N TYR A 12 -10.60 -5.89 -10.36
CA TYR A 12 -9.81 -6.79 -9.49
C TYR A 12 -8.40 -6.24 -9.21
N LEU A 13 -7.79 -5.58 -10.21
CA LEU A 13 -6.49 -4.93 -10.04
C LEU A 13 -6.60 -3.72 -9.10
N GLN A 14 -7.63 -2.88 -9.30
CA GLN A 14 -7.85 -1.71 -8.47
C GLN A 14 -8.10 -2.07 -6.99
N GLY A 15 -8.95 -3.07 -6.71
CA GLY A 15 -9.18 -3.54 -5.33
C GLY A 15 -7.94 -4.17 -4.69
N LYS A 16 -7.02 -4.73 -5.49
CA LYS A 16 -5.77 -5.31 -5.01
C LYS A 16 -4.72 -4.25 -4.70
N GLU A 17 -4.65 -3.18 -5.50
CA GLU A 17 -3.80 -2.01 -5.24
C GLU A 17 -4.29 -1.23 -4.02
N GLU A 18 -5.59 -0.92 -3.93
CA GLU A 18 -6.18 -0.25 -2.76
C GLU A 18 -5.97 -1.06 -1.47
N GLY A 19 -6.13 -2.38 -1.53
CA GLY A 19 -5.86 -3.27 -0.39
C GLY A 19 -4.38 -3.36 -0.02
N ALA A 20 -3.47 -3.35 -1.00
CA ALA A 20 -2.03 -3.35 -0.74
C ALA A 20 -1.59 -2.04 -0.09
N ASP A 21 -2.09 -0.91 -0.57
CA ASP A 21 -1.82 0.41 -0.01
C ASP A 21 -2.35 0.56 1.42
N ALA A 22 -3.58 0.11 1.67
CA ALA A 22 -4.14 0.14 3.02
C ALA A 22 -3.29 -0.69 4.01
N LYS A 23 -2.90 -1.91 3.60
CA LYS A 23 -2.08 -2.79 4.43
C LYS A 23 -0.67 -2.24 4.66
N ASN A 24 -0.05 -1.64 3.64
CA ASN A 24 1.26 -1.03 3.76
C ASN A 24 1.25 0.20 4.65
N LYS A 25 0.18 1.00 4.61
CA LYS A 25 -0.02 2.15 5.52
C LYS A 25 -0.20 1.70 6.97
N GLU A 26 -0.99 0.66 7.21
CA GLU A 26 -1.20 0.10 8.55
C GLU A 26 0.10 -0.48 9.14
N LEU A 27 0.86 -1.22 8.31
CA LEU A 27 2.20 -1.70 8.67
C LEU A 27 3.17 -0.54 8.96
N ALA A 28 3.19 0.49 8.13
CA ALA A 28 4.04 1.66 8.34
C ALA A 28 3.71 2.38 9.65
N LYS A 29 2.43 2.50 9.98
CA LYS A 29 1.97 3.10 11.24
C LYS A 29 2.42 2.27 12.44
N GLY A 30 2.22 0.95 12.41
CA GLY A 30 2.71 0.05 13.46
C GLY A 30 4.23 0.12 13.65
N PHE A 31 5.00 0.08 12.56
CA PHE A 31 6.45 0.20 12.65
C PHE A 31 6.91 1.57 13.16
N ARG A 32 6.21 2.65 12.83
CA ARG A 32 6.50 4.00 13.34
C ARG A 32 6.24 4.05 14.85
N ASP A 33 5.13 3.49 15.29
CA ASP A 33 4.74 3.47 16.71
C ASP A 33 5.69 2.55 17.53
N ASP A 34 6.24 1.50 16.91
CA ASP A 34 7.31 0.65 17.46
C ASP A 34 8.70 1.34 17.48
N GLY A 35 8.83 2.55 16.95
CA GLY A 35 10.07 3.32 16.91
C GLY A 35 11.08 2.84 15.86
N ILE A 36 10.65 2.10 14.84
CA ILE A 36 11.52 1.66 13.75
C ILE A 36 11.93 2.87 12.89
N PRO A 37 13.21 2.96 12.46
CA PRO A 37 13.66 4.02 11.56
C PRO A 37 12.86 4.06 10.25
N LEU A 38 12.46 5.27 9.83
CA LEU A 38 11.67 5.51 8.61
C LEU A 38 12.29 4.89 7.35
N GLU A 39 13.62 4.84 7.24
CA GLU A 39 14.31 4.16 6.13
C GLU A 39 13.99 2.67 6.04
N ILE A 40 13.88 1.98 7.17
CA ILE A 40 13.55 0.55 7.21
C ILE A 40 12.08 0.35 6.87
N ILE A 41 11.21 1.21 7.40
CA ILE A 41 9.78 1.19 7.09
C ILE A 41 9.55 1.43 5.61
N SER A 42 10.24 2.40 5.03
CA SER A 42 10.19 2.73 3.61
C SER A 42 10.59 1.54 2.74
N LYS A 43 11.71 0.86 3.06
CA LYS A 43 12.13 -0.35 2.34
C LYS A 43 11.14 -1.51 2.45
N ARG A 44 10.37 -1.60 3.54
CA ARG A 44 9.42 -2.71 3.77
C ARG A 44 8.05 -2.48 3.18
N THR A 45 7.58 -1.24 3.19
CA THR A 45 6.22 -0.86 2.79
C THR A 45 6.17 -0.23 1.40
N GLY A 46 7.33 0.17 0.85
CA GLY A 46 7.42 0.90 -0.42
C GLY A 46 7.06 2.38 -0.32
N LEU A 47 6.68 2.86 0.87
CA LEU A 47 6.30 4.25 1.13
C LEU A 47 7.54 5.12 1.32
N THR A 48 7.46 6.40 0.99
CA THR A 48 8.56 7.33 1.27
C THR A 48 8.58 7.72 2.76
N PRO A 49 9.73 8.15 3.29
CA PRO A 49 9.80 8.68 4.65
C PRO A 49 8.85 9.86 4.90
N GLU A 50 8.55 10.69 3.89
CA GLU A 50 7.54 11.74 4.02
C GLU A 50 6.13 11.18 4.17
N GLU A 51 5.76 10.19 3.35
CA GLU A 51 4.46 9.54 3.43
C GLU A 51 4.27 8.88 4.80
N ILE A 52 5.29 8.20 5.31
CA ILE A 52 5.24 7.55 6.63
C ILE A 52 5.10 8.57 7.77
N ARG A 53 5.65 9.78 7.63
CA ARG A 53 5.45 10.88 8.60
C ARG A 53 4.05 11.48 8.53
N ALA A 54 3.41 11.42 7.36
CA ALA A 54 2.07 11.97 7.13
C ALA A 54 0.93 11.01 7.55
N LEU A 55 1.24 9.73 7.78
CA LEU A 55 0.33 8.70 8.33
C LEU A 55 0.12 8.85 9.85
#